data_AF-A0A2E4W6L1-F1
#
_entry.id   AF-A0A2E4W6L1-F1
#
_cell.length_a   1.000
_cell.length_b   1.000
_cell.length_c   1.000
_cell.angle_alpha   90.00
_cell.angle_beta   90.00
_cell.angle_gamma   90.00
#
_symmetry.space_group_name_H-M   'P 1'
#
loop_
_entity.id
_entity.type
_entity.pdbx_description
1 polymer ?
#
loop_
_entity_poly.entity_id
_entity_poly.type
_entity_poly.pdbx_seq_one_letter_code
_entity_poly.pdbx_strand_id
1 'polypeptide(L)'
;MNPYLRIREDEWSHILETFDKDDVKETLAEVLMAYPIPYPTITENTLYKEYMKLKGIKYPNLLVEDTWYTKMDTYTYDLTYGDKQIYFRRNNVGNASSNYFQLKNRWSVSGTVSPGPERTWNSKDFMTTLMGAMYSMKFTHMDEKILRTMIGIRKYICSQFKPNVAKCIYDYFKSENVLDFSMGWGDRLAGFYASHTGREYVGIDPRTINHEIYKLQKDYYETNTGFFEDGKTSRFICDAAEDVNLTQYSKYFDTIFTSPPYFDVERYSEESTQSWVRHKNLKDWNEKFLHVTLENVWNTLKPNGHLLVNISDIYQRATGKDIPLGICDPMNDFLSKFSDSEYKGCIGMELAKRPNCRGIQTGTEHGQERLDEVFCEPIWIWRKTDGI
;
A
#
# COMPACT_ATOMS: atom_id res chain seq x y z
N MET A 1 13.87 26.14 -17.90
CA MET A 1 13.18 25.98 -16.60
C MET A 1 13.95 26.80 -15.59
N ASN A 2 13.27 27.66 -14.83
CA ASN A 2 13.92 28.30 -13.69
C ASN A 2 14.35 27.19 -12.72
N PRO A 3 15.59 27.21 -12.20
CA PRO A 3 16.02 26.23 -11.22
C PRO A 3 15.10 26.29 -10.00
N TYR A 4 14.76 25.12 -9.45
CA TYR A 4 14.05 25.04 -8.17
C TYR A 4 14.89 25.74 -7.09
N LEU A 5 14.26 26.22 -6.01
CA LEU A 5 14.97 26.85 -4.90
C LEU A 5 16.16 25.99 -4.43
N ARG A 6 17.32 26.62 -4.32
CA ARG A 6 18.54 26.01 -3.78
C ARG A 6 19.19 26.97 -2.79
N ILE A 7 19.35 26.52 -1.55
CA ILE A 7 20.12 27.20 -0.52
C ILE A 7 21.35 26.34 -0.28
N ARG A 8 22.53 26.89 -0.59
CA ARG A 8 23.81 26.21 -0.39
C ARG A 8 24.18 26.14 1.09
N GLU A 9 25.21 25.39 1.41
CA GLU A 9 25.67 25.18 2.78
C GLU A 9 26.22 26.46 3.44
N ASP A 10 26.94 27.28 2.67
CA ASP A 10 27.39 28.61 3.10
C ASP A 10 26.20 29.54 3.40
N GLU A 11 25.21 29.55 2.52
CA GLU A 11 23.99 30.36 2.65
C GLU A 11 23.14 29.89 3.84
N TRP A 12 22.99 28.58 4.04
CA TRP A 12 22.24 28.03 5.16
C TRP A 12 22.93 28.28 6.49
N SER A 13 24.27 28.14 6.56
CA SER A 13 25.04 28.47 7.75
C SER A 13 24.88 29.94 8.14
N HIS A 14 24.96 30.84 7.14
CA HIS A 14 24.70 32.26 7.35
C HIS A 14 23.27 32.52 7.87
N ILE A 15 22.27 31.84 7.30
CA ILE A 15 20.87 31.96 7.75
C ILE A 15 20.74 31.56 9.22
N LEU A 16 21.35 30.43 9.62
CA LEU A 16 21.30 29.92 11.00
C LEU A 16 21.97 30.85 12.01
N GLU A 17 23.01 31.58 11.61
CA GLU A 17 23.75 32.51 12.47
C GLU A 17 23.09 33.90 12.57
N THR A 18 22.32 34.30 11.56
CA THR A 18 21.87 35.69 11.38
C THR A 18 20.42 35.91 11.79
N PHE A 19 19.53 34.95 11.56
CA PHE A 19 18.09 35.15 11.69
C PHE A 19 17.48 34.28 12.78
N ASP A 20 16.37 34.74 13.37
CA ASP A 20 15.60 33.93 14.30
C ASP A 20 15.03 32.68 13.62
N LYS A 21 15.03 31.58 14.35
CA LYS A 21 14.61 30.27 13.84
C LYS A 21 13.16 30.24 13.36
N ASP A 22 12.25 30.86 14.09
CA ASP A 22 10.83 30.85 13.74
C ASP A 22 10.54 31.78 12.57
N ASP A 23 11.20 32.95 12.52
CA ASP A 23 11.15 33.85 11.35
C ASP A 23 11.64 33.15 10.07
N VAL A 24 12.75 32.40 10.15
CA VAL A 24 13.27 31.62 9.02
C VAL A 24 12.27 30.57 8.56
N LYS A 25 11.64 29.84 9.50
CA LYS A 25 10.66 28.80 9.14
C LYS A 25 9.45 29.38 8.43
N GLU A 26 8.92 30.51 8.91
CA GLU A 26 7.77 31.19 8.30
C GLU A 26 8.12 31.76 6.93
N THR A 27 9.27 32.44 6.81
CA THR A 27 9.72 33.03 5.55
C THR A 27 9.99 31.95 4.50
N LEU A 28 10.66 30.85 4.87
CA LEU A 28 10.89 29.73 3.96
C LEU A 28 9.58 29.07 3.54
N ALA A 29 8.60 28.95 4.43
CA ALA A 29 7.29 28.43 4.09
C ALA A 29 6.63 29.29 2.99
N GLU A 30 6.58 30.61 3.16
CA GLU A 30 6.01 31.52 2.16
C GLU A 30 6.74 31.46 0.82
N VAL A 31 8.08 31.49 0.84
CA VAL A 31 8.90 31.40 -0.38
C VAL A 31 8.65 30.09 -1.11
N LEU A 32 8.68 28.95 -0.40
CA LEU A 32 8.52 27.64 -1.01
C LEU A 32 7.10 27.37 -1.53
N MET A 33 6.08 27.96 -0.91
CA MET A 33 4.69 27.85 -1.39
C MET A 33 4.47 28.51 -2.75
N ALA A 34 5.35 29.44 -3.16
CA ALA A 34 5.35 29.99 -4.52
C ALA A 34 5.96 29.05 -5.57
N TYR A 35 6.67 28.00 -5.15
CA TYR A 35 7.20 26.95 -6.02
C TYR A 35 6.22 25.79 -6.14
N PRO A 36 6.20 25.08 -7.29
CA PRO A 36 5.42 23.85 -7.41
C PRO A 36 5.86 22.82 -6.36
N ILE A 37 4.94 21.97 -5.94
CA ILE A 37 5.24 20.83 -5.07
C ILE A 37 6.39 20.02 -5.71
N PRO A 38 7.44 19.66 -4.95
CA PRO A 38 8.62 18.97 -5.47
C PRO A 38 8.31 17.48 -5.73
N TYR A 39 7.43 17.18 -6.67
CA TYR A 39 7.08 15.81 -7.01
C TYR A 39 8.32 15.03 -7.49
N PRO A 40 8.51 13.76 -7.08
CA PRO A 40 9.49 12.89 -7.71
C PRO A 40 9.30 12.85 -9.23
N THR A 41 10.35 13.14 -9.99
CA THR A 41 10.30 13.01 -11.45
C THR A 41 10.47 11.55 -11.84
N ILE A 42 9.44 10.96 -12.46
CA ILE A 42 9.51 9.64 -13.09
C ILE A 42 9.32 9.85 -14.58
N THR A 43 10.35 9.55 -15.36
CA THR A 43 10.29 9.67 -16.83
C THR A 43 9.70 8.42 -17.46
N GLU A 44 9.17 8.52 -18.69
CA GLU A 44 8.72 7.35 -19.46
C GLU A 44 9.83 6.29 -19.60
N ASN A 45 11.08 6.70 -19.81
CA ASN A 45 12.22 5.78 -19.83
C ASN A 45 12.43 5.06 -18.48
N THR A 46 12.18 5.75 -17.36
CA THR A 46 12.25 5.13 -16.03
C THR A 46 11.11 4.14 -15.83
N LEU A 47 9.88 4.53 -16.20
CA LEU A 47 8.71 3.66 -16.22
C LEU A 47 8.99 2.39 -17.04
N TYR A 48 9.49 2.52 -18.28
CA TYR A 48 9.84 1.39 -19.14
C TYR A 48 10.88 0.48 -18.52
N LYS A 49 12.01 1.02 -18.07
CA LYS A 49 13.08 0.22 -17.44
C LYS A 49 12.59 -0.52 -16.21
N GLU A 50 11.83 0.14 -15.34
CA GLU A 50 11.31 -0.49 -14.12
C GLU A 50 10.23 -1.53 -14.41
N TYR A 51 9.37 -1.31 -15.41
CA TYR A 51 8.39 -2.31 -15.84
C TYR A 51 9.05 -3.55 -16.46
N MET A 52 10.08 -3.37 -17.31
CA MET A 52 10.84 -4.50 -17.86
C MET A 52 11.60 -5.27 -16.77
N LYS A 53 12.19 -4.59 -15.79
CA LYS A 53 12.79 -5.26 -14.63
C LYS A 53 11.75 -6.02 -13.80
N LEU A 54 10.56 -5.43 -13.60
CA LEU A 54 9.45 -6.09 -12.91
C LEU A 54 9.10 -7.41 -13.60
N LYS A 55 8.92 -7.41 -14.93
CA LYS A 55 8.68 -8.62 -15.75
C LYS A 55 9.76 -9.69 -15.55
N GLY A 56 11.02 -9.28 -15.41
CA GLY A 56 12.15 -10.19 -15.16
C GLY A 56 12.22 -10.80 -13.75
N ILE A 57 11.43 -10.32 -12.78
CA ILE A 57 11.45 -10.88 -11.41
C ILE A 57 10.84 -12.27 -11.38
N LYS A 58 11.45 -13.17 -10.62
CA LYS A 58 10.95 -14.52 -10.35
C LYS A 58 10.72 -14.68 -8.85
N TYR A 59 9.60 -15.29 -8.46
CA TYR A 59 9.27 -15.47 -7.05
C TYR A 59 10.36 -16.17 -6.21
N PRO A 60 11.14 -17.16 -6.70
CA PRO A 60 12.19 -17.77 -5.90
C PRO A 60 13.31 -16.81 -5.49
N ASN A 61 13.46 -15.68 -6.19
CA ASN A 61 14.45 -14.66 -5.84
C ASN A 61 13.99 -13.74 -4.70
N LEU A 62 12.69 -13.71 -4.40
CA LEU A 62 12.11 -12.87 -3.36
C LEU A 62 11.49 -13.65 -2.21
N LEU A 63 11.04 -14.89 -2.44
CA LEU A 63 10.47 -15.74 -1.40
C LEU A 63 11.60 -16.30 -0.53
N VAL A 64 11.51 -16.05 0.78
CA VAL A 64 12.48 -16.46 1.79
C VAL A 64 11.78 -17.33 2.81
N GLU A 65 12.41 -18.43 3.20
CA GLU A 65 12.03 -19.26 4.34
C GLU A 65 12.92 -18.87 5.52
N ASP A 66 12.42 -18.01 6.39
CA ASP A 66 13.08 -17.56 7.62
C ASP A 66 12.01 -16.95 8.54
N THR A 67 12.37 -16.76 9.80
CA THR A 67 11.50 -16.21 10.82
C THR A 67 11.14 -14.76 10.54
N TRP A 68 9.88 -14.41 10.76
CA TRP A 68 9.37 -13.06 10.65
C TRP A 68 8.30 -12.79 11.70
N TYR A 69 8.05 -11.51 11.95
CA TYR A 69 7.05 -11.07 12.91
C TYR A 69 6.16 -9.98 12.34
N THR A 70 4.93 -9.93 12.84
CA THR A 70 3.99 -8.88 12.49
C THR A 70 4.00 -7.77 13.54
N LYS A 71 3.20 -6.73 13.30
CA LYS A 71 3.00 -5.65 14.26
C LYS A 71 2.30 -6.11 15.55
N MET A 72 1.58 -7.23 15.49
CA MET A 72 0.95 -7.92 16.63
C MET A 72 1.53 -9.32 16.79
N ASP A 73 1.67 -9.77 18.04
CA ASP A 73 2.07 -11.14 18.39
C ASP A 73 0.89 -11.98 18.92
N THR A 74 -0.33 -11.42 18.93
CA THR A 74 -1.51 -12.00 19.59
C THR A 74 -2.49 -12.71 18.65
N TYR A 75 -2.13 -12.95 17.39
CA TYR A 75 -3.04 -13.63 16.45
C TYR A 75 -3.31 -15.07 16.87
N THR A 76 -4.57 -15.48 16.81
CA THR A 76 -4.98 -16.86 17.11
C THR A 76 -4.74 -17.82 15.94
N TYR A 77 -4.63 -17.29 14.72
CA TYR A 77 -4.31 -18.03 13.51
C TYR A 77 -2.80 -18.09 13.29
N ASP A 78 -2.29 -19.27 12.92
CA ASP A 78 -0.86 -19.48 12.69
C ASP A 78 -0.35 -18.65 11.48
N LEU A 79 0.87 -18.15 11.63
CA LEU A 79 1.57 -17.32 10.65
C LEU A 79 2.50 -18.13 9.73
N THR A 80 2.42 -19.46 9.76
CA THR A 80 3.11 -20.33 8.81
C THR A 80 2.27 -20.54 7.55
N TYR A 81 2.91 -20.89 6.44
CA TYR A 81 2.29 -21.43 5.24
C TYR A 81 3.00 -22.72 4.86
N GLY A 82 2.29 -23.85 4.93
CA GLY A 82 2.91 -25.17 4.77
C GLY A 82 3.91 -25.51 5.87
N ASP A 83 3.52 -25.29 7.13
CA ASP A 83 4.29 -25.58 8.36
C ASP A 83 5.59 -24.78 8.52
N LYS A 84 5.78 -23.74 7.71
CA LYS A 84 6.98 -22.91 7.69
C LYS A 84 6.63 -21.43 7.64
N GLN A 85 7.44 -20.60 8.30
CA GLN A 85 7.40 -19.16 8.08
C GLN A 85 8.11 -18.82 6.77
N ILE A 86 7.36 -18.23 5.84
CA ILE A 86 7.88 -17.71 4.58
C ILE A 86 7.43 -16.27 4.36
N TYR A 87 8.25 -15.47 3.70
CA TYR A 87 7.92 -14.10 3.36
C TYR A 87 8.55 -13.67 2.04
N PHE A 88 7.93 -12.68 1.38
CA PHE A 88 8.54 -11.97 0.27
C PHE A 88 9.41 -10.83 0.79
N ARG A 89 10.71 -10.91 0.50
CA ARG A 89 11.67 -9.89 0.90
C ARG A 89 11.40 -8.55 0.25
N ARG A 90 11.78 -7.48 0.93
CA ARG A 90 11.56 -6.11 0.47
C ARG A 90 12.40 -5.82 -0.77
N ASN A 91 11.74 -5.42 -1.85
CA ASN A 91 12.38 -4.95 -3.06
C ASN A 91 11.60 -3.75 -3.64
N ASN A 92 12.30 -2.78 -4.23
CA ASN A 92 11.70 -1.59 -4.82
C ASN A 92 11.62 -1.64 -6.36
N VAL A 93 12.16 -2.69 -6.99
CA VAL A 93 12.04 -2.89 -8.44
C VAL A 93 10.58 -2.92 -8.85
N GLY A 94 10.25 -2.13 -9.86
CA GLY A 94 8.89 -2.02 -10.39
C GLY A 94 8.02 -0.97 -9.69
N ASN A 95 8.44 -0.37 -8.57
CA ASN A 95 7.61 0.67 -7.92
C ASN A 95 7.28 1.84 -8.86
N ALA A 96 8.20 2.19 -9.77
CA ALA A 96 7.96 3.26 -10.73
C ALA A 96 6.92 2.89 -11.81
N SER A 97 6.66 1.58 -12.03
CA SER A 97 5.77 1.15 -13.11
C SER A 97 4.30 1.50 -12.84
N SER A 98 3.90 1.57 -11.57
CA SER A 98 2.59 2.09 -11.16
C SER A 98 2.65 3.54 -10.68
N ASN A 99 3.69 3.94 -9.95
CA ASN A 99 3.80 5.32 -9.45
C ASN A 99 3.87 6.36 -10.55
N TYR A 100 4.42 6.07 -11.75
CA TYR A 100 4.43 7.03 -12.85
C TYR A 100 3.06 7.66 -13.08
N PHE A 101 2.00 6.83 -13.01
CA PHE A 101 0.63 7.23 -13.25
C PHE A 101 -0.03 7.87 -12.02
N GLN A 102 0.24 7.31 -10.83
CA GLN A 102 -0.52 7.63 -9.61
C GLN A 102 0.21 8.57 -8.64
N LEU A 103 1.46 8.97 -8.90
CA LEU A 103 2.28 9.72 -7.94
C LEU A 103 1.57 10.99 -7.41
N LYS A 104 1.09 11.84 -8.31
CA LYS A 104 0.40 13.09 -7.94
C LYS A 104 -0.88 12.79 -7.17
N ASN A 105 -1.64 11.81 -7.65
CA ASN A 105 -2.90 11.39 -7.05
C ASN A 105 -2.72 10.76 -5.65
N ARG A 106 -1.59 10.11 -5.39
CA ARG A 106 -1.21 9.59 -4.08
C ARG A 106 -0.72 10.68 -3.13
N TRP A 107 -0.13 11.74 -3.68
CA TRP A 107 0.33 12.91 -2.94
C TRP A 107 -0.78 13.91 -2.61
N SER A 108 -1.95 13.81 -3.28
CA SER A 108 -3.14 14.59 -2.95
C SER A 108 -3.89 14.06 -1.71
N VAL A 109 -3.65 12.78 -1.36
CA VAL A 109 -4.32 12.09 -0.25
C VAL A 109 -3.70 12.44 1.10
N SER A 110 -4.56 12.64 2.10
CA SER A 110 -4.18 12.83 3.52
C SER A 110 -4.51 11.61 4.35
N GLY A 111 -3.87 11.48 5.52
CA GLY A 111 -4.25 10.49 6.53
C GLY A 111 -5.25 11.10 7.52
N THR A 112 -5.85 10.26 8.36
CA THR A 112 -6.83 10.72 9.36
C THR A 112 -6.31 11.82 10.29
N VAL A 113 -5.07 11.67 10.77
CA VAL A 113 -4.47 12.57 11.77
C VAL A 113 -3.32 13.42 11.23
N SER A 114 -2.95 13.27 9.96
CA SER A 114 -1.80 13.96 9.37
C SER A 114 -2.09 14.39 7.93
N PRO A 115 -1.76 15.64 7.56
CA PRO A 115 -1.94 16.12 6.20
C PRO A 115 -1.03 15.35 5.22
N GLY A 116 -1.53 15.19 3.99
CA GLY A 116 -0.76 14.73 2.84
C GLY A 116 0.22 15.79 2.32
N PRO A 117 1.06 15.46 1.33
CA PRO A 117 1.98 16.39 0.69
C PRO A 117 1.29 17.62 0.10
N GLU A 118 0.23 17.45 -0.68
CA GLU A 118 -0.46 18.57 -1.33
C GLU A 118 -1.14 19.50 -0.33
N ARG A 119 -1.86 18.94 0.64
CA ARG A 119 -2.46 19.73 1.72
C ARG A 119 -1.41 20.46 2.56
N THR A 120 -0.26 19.82 2.79
CA THR A 120 0.87 20.46 3.48
C THR A 120 1.35 21.65 2.67
N TRP A 121 1.61 21.47 1.37
CA TRP A 121 2.18 22.52 0.52
C TRP A 121 1.25 23.72 0.31
N ASN A 122 -0.06 23.52 0.44
CA ASN A 122 -1.06 24.58 0.31
C ASN A 122 -1.49 25.21 1.64
N SER A 123 -0.79 24.93 2.75
CA SER A 123 -1.10 25.46 4.08
C SER A 123 0.15 26.04 4.74
N LYS A 124 0.13 27.35 5.02
CA LYS A 124 1.26 28.06 5.65
C LYS A 124 1.66 27.37 6.96
N ASP A 125 0.72 27.06 7.83
CA ASP A 125 0.99 26.40 9.12
C ASP A 125 1.68 25.04 8.97
N PHE A 126 1.23 24.22 8.02
CA PHE A 126 1.83 22.91 7.76
C PHE A 126 3.20 23.01 7.09
N MET A 127 3.42 24.01 6.23
CA MET A 127 4.72 24.32 5.65
C MET A 127 5.71 24.84 6.69
N THR A 128 5.31 25.78 7.56
CA THR A 128 6.14 26.27 8.68
C THR A 128 6.56 25.11 9.59
N THR A 129 5.64 24.19 9.89
CA THR A 129 5.95 22.96 10.64
C THR A 129 6.91 22.05 9.87
N LEU A 130 6.73 21.91 8.55
CA LEU A 130 7.64 21.13 7.69
C LEU A 130 9.05 21.71 7.70
N MET A 131 9.21 23.04 7.67
CA MET A 131 10.51 23.71 7.71
C MET A 131 11.27 23.45 9.01
N GLY A 132 10.57 23.16 10.11
CA GLY A 132 11.18 22.66 11.35
C GLY A 132 12.00 21.37 11.16
N ALA A 133 11.76 20.61 10.08
CA ALA A 133 12.54 19.42 9.74
C ALA A 133 13.99 19.75 9.36
N MET A 134 14.27 20.91 8.75
CA MET A 134 15.63 21.36 8.45
C MET A 134 16.52 21.35 9.69
N TYR A 135 15.99 21.88 10.80
CA TYR A 135 16.66 21.96 12.08
C TYR A 135 16.74 20.62 12.78
N SER A 136 15.59 19.95 12.96
CA SER A 136 15.52 18.70 13.73
C SER A 136 16.29 17.54 13.07
N MET A 137 16.41 17.54 11.74
CA MET A 137 17.18 16.55 10.99
C MET A 137 18.62 17.00 10.70
N LYS A 138 19.01 18.20 11.12
CA LYS A 138 20.35 18.79 10.91
C LYS A 138 20.78 18.79 9.42
N PHE A 139 19.85 19.13 8.52
CA PHE A 139 20.21 19.33 7.12
C PHE A 139 21.08 20.58 6.97
N THR A 140 22.12 20.51 6.14
CA THR A 140 23.09 21.59 5.94
C THR A 140 22.82 22.44 4.70
N HIS A 141 21.88 22.02 3.83
CA HIS A 141 21.52 22.72 2.62
C HIS A 141 20.07 22.39 2.26
N MET A 142 19.47 23.20 1.38
CA MET A 142 18.12 22.97 0.87
C MET A 142 18.13 22.86 -0.65
N ASP A 143 17.54 21.78 -1.14
CA ASP A 143 17.20 21.58 -2.54
C ASP A 143 15.90 20.76 -2.66
N GLU A 144 15.46 20.52 -3.89
CA GLU A 144 14.25 19.75 -4.17
C GLU A 144 14.29 18.33 -3.56
N LYS A 145 15.48 17.69 -3.47
CA LYS A 145 15.62 16.34 -2.91
C LYS A 145 15.50 16.34 -1.39
N ILE A 146 16.06 17.33 -0.72
CA ILE A 146 15.91 17.52 0.73
C ILE A 146 14.46 17.81 1.07
N LEU A 147 13.77 18.66 0.30
CA LEU A 147 12.34 18.95 0.50
C LEU A 147 11.48 17.68 0.36
N ARG A 148 11.71 16.87 -0.68
CA ARG A 148 11.05 15.56 -0.81
C ARG A 148 11.31 14.64 0.38
N THR A 149 12.55 14.62 0.87
CA THR A 149 12.94 13.84 2.05
C THR A 149 12.20 14.32 3.29
N MET A 150 12.10 15.62 3.51
CA MET A 150 11.34 16.22 4.62
C MET A 150 9.85 15.84 4.54
N ILE A 151 9.23 15.96 3.36
CA ILE A 151 7.83 15.54 3.15
C ILE A 151 7.67 14.06 3.51
N GLY A 152 8.51 13.19 2.95
CA GLY A 152 8.40 11.73 3.15
C GLY A 152 8.62 11.27 4.59
N ILE A 153 9.38 12.02 5.39
CA ILE A 153 9.62 11.70 6.80
C ILE A 153 8.57 12.31 7.72
N ARG A 154 8.07 13.52 7.42
CA ARG A 154 7.23 14.29 8.36
C ARG A 154 5.74 14.27 8.04
N LYS A 155 5.36 13.95 6.81
CA LYS A 155 3.97 14.02 6.34
C LYS A 155 3.48 12.64 5.95
N TYR A 156 2.16 12.49 5.93
CA TYR A 156 1.55 11.23 5.56
C TYR A 156 1.61 11.08 4.05
N ILE A 157 2.27 10.05 3.56
CA ILE A 157 2.17 9.64 2.16
C ILE A 157 1.48 8.28 2.17
N CYS A 158 0.34 8.19 1.49
CA CYS A 158 -0.37 6.93 1.36
C CYS A 158 0.56 5.86 0.78
N SER A 159 0.45 4.66 1.36
CA SER A 159 1.33 3.55 1.05
C SER A 159 1.16 3.11 -0.40
N GLN A 160 2.21 2.50 -0.93
CA GLN A 160 2.20 1.88 -2.25
C GLN A 160 2.43 0.39 -2.04
N PHE A 161 1.56 -0.45 -2.59
CA PHE A 161 1.80 -1.90 -2.57
C PHE A 161 2.96 -2.22 -3.52
N LYS A 162 3.73 -3.27 -3.24
CA LYS A 162 4.91 -3.62 -4.05
C LYS A 162 4.51 -4.40 -5.31
N PRO A 163 4.68 -3.85 -6.53
CA PRO A 163 4.28 -4.58 -7.75
C PRO A 163 5.02 -5.90 -7.92
N ASN A 164 6.27 -5.98 -7.46
CA ASN A 164 7.07 -7.19 -7.51
C ASN A 164 6.55 -8.32 -6.60
N VAL A 165 6.03 -7.99 -5.41
CA VAL A 165 5.38 -8.96 -4.52
C VAL A 165 4.10 -9.46 -5.17
N ALA A 166 3.28 -8.57 -5.74
CA ALA A 166 2.07 -8.97 -6.46
C ALA A 166 2.37 -9.93 -7.61
N LYS A 167 3.34 -9.58 -8.47
CA LYS A 167 3.81 -10.46 -9.54
C LYS A 167 4.24 -11.82 -9.01
N CYS A 168 5.05 -11.85 -7.94
CA CYS A 168 5.56 -13.10 -7.37
C CYS A 168 4.43 -13.96 -6.80
N ILE A 169 3.42 -13.35 -6.20
CA ILE A 169 2.21 -14.04 -5.75
C ILE A 169 1.50 -14.67 -6.94
N TYR A 170 1.20 -13.91 -8.00
CA TYR A 170 0.52 -14.46 -9.18
C TYR A 170 1.32 -15.61 -9.81
N ASP A 171 2.64 -15.48 -9.93
CA ASP A 171 3.49 -16.55 -10.47
C ASP A 171 3.56 -17.77 -9.53
N TYR A 172 3.57 -17.57 -8.21
CA TYR A 172 3.64 -18.64 -7.20
C TYR A 172 2.35 -19.47 -7.17
N PHE A 173 1.19 -18.78 -7.18
CA PHE A 173 -0.13 -19.42 -7.21
C PHE A 173 -0.58 -19.81 -8.62
N LYS A 174 0.21 -19.48 -9.65
CA LYS A 174 -0.12 -19.67 -11.07
C LYS A 174 -1.47 -19.06 -11.43
N SER A 175 -1.71 -17.84 -10.94
CA SER A 175 -2.97 -17.15 -11.08
C SER A 175 -3.27 -16.83 -12.54
N GLU A 176 -4.48 -17.14 -13.02
CA GLU A 176 -4.93 -16.80 -14.37
C GLU A 176 -6.01 -15.71 -14.32
N ASN A 177 -7.10 -15.97 -13.60
CA ASN A 177 -8.22 -15.07 -13.43
C ASN A 177 -8.19 -14.49 -12.01
N VAL A 178 -7.88 -13.20 -11.93
CA VAL A 178 -7.65 -12.47 -10.68
C VAL A 178 -8.77 -11.48 -10.40
N LEU A 179 -9.27 -11.48 -9.16
CA LEU A 179 -10.11 -10.42 -8.62
C LEU A 179 -9.36 -9.64 -7.53
N ASP A 180 -9.38 -8.32 -7.60
CA ASP A 180 -8.91 -7.43 -6.54
C ASP A 180 -10.03 -6.44 -6.18
N PHE A 181 -10.67 -6.64 -5.04
CA PHE A 181 -11.80 -5.82 -4.64
C PHE A 181 -11.41 -4.46 -4.03
N SER A 182 -10.12 -4.15 -3.93
CA SER A 182 -9.62 -2.88 -3.40
C SER A 182 -8.35 -2.42 -4.14
N MET A 183 -8.46 -2.16 -5.45
CA MET A 183 -7.27 -2.05 -6.32
C MET A 183 -6.38 -0.80 -6.13
N GLY A 184 -6.83 0.21 -5.37
CA GLY A 184 -5.98 1.28 -4.84
C GLY A 184 -5.23 2.09 -5.89
N TRP A 185 -3.91 1.90 -6.03
CA TRP A 185 -3.09 2.62 -7.03
C TRP A 185 -2.80 1.80 -8.29
N GLY A 186 -3.40 0.62 -8.44
CA GLY A 186 -3.06 -0.29 -9.54
C GLY A 186 -1.64 -0.88 -9.43
N ASP A 187 -1.09 -0.95 -8.21
CA ASP A 187 0.20 -1.60 -7.96
C ASP A 187 0.14 -3.11 -8.21
N ARG A 188 -0.94 -3.75 -7.74
CA ARG A 188 -1.25 -5.16 -8.01
C ARG A 188 -1.59 -5.40 -9.47
N LEU A 189 -2.24 -4.44 -10.14
CA LEU A 189 -2.46 -4.45 -11.60
C LEU A 189 -1.13 -4.49 -12.37
N ALA A 190 -0.14 -3.69 -11.98
CA ALA A 190 1.19 -3.72 -12.58
C ALA A 190 1.87 -5.08 -12.40
N GLY A 191 1.73 -5.68 -11.21
CA GLY A 191 2.21 -7.03 -10.94
C GLY A 191 1.51 -8.10 -11.78
N PHE A 192 0.20 -7.96 -12.00
CA PHE A 192 -0.59 -8.87 -12.82
C PHE A 192 -0.15 -8.84 -14.28
N TYR A 193 -0.02 -7.64 -14.87
CA TYR A 193 0.42 -7.51 -16.25
C TYR A 193 1.83 -8.05 -16.47
N ALA A 194 2.70 -7.91 -15.46
CA ALA A 194 4.05 -8.46 -15.48
C ALA A 194 4.12 -9.97 -15.21
N SER A 195 3.06 -10.60 -14.68
CA SER A 195 3.05 -12.03 -14.36
C SER A 195 3.07 -12.91 -15.61
N HIS A 196 3.48 -14.17 -15.44
CA HIS A 196 3.56 -15.11 -16.56
C HIS A 196 2.24 -15.81 -16.85
N THR A 197 1.39 -16.03 -15.84
CA THR A 197 0.18 -16.85 -15.96
C THR A 197 -1.11 -16.03 -16.06
N GLY A 198 -1.08 -14.74 -15.72
CA GLY A 198 -2.28 -13.89 -15.72
C GLY A 198 -2.96 -13.85 -17.08
N ARG A 199 -4.30 -13.92 -17.09
CA ARG A 199 -5.16 -13.87 -18.29
C ARG A 199 -6.20 -12.77 -18.16
N GLU A 200 -6.97 -12.74 -17.08
CA GLU A 200 -7.93 -11.67 -16.80
C GLU A 200 -7.78 -11.10 -15.38
N TYR A 201 -7.87 -9.78 -15.27
CA TYR A 201 -7.90 -9.05 -14.00
C TYR A 201 -9.18 -8.22 -13.87
N VAL A 202 -9.92 -8.43 -12.79
CA VAL A 202 -11.05 -7.58 -12.42
C VAL A 202 -10.68 -6.81 -11.16
N GLY A 203 -10.65 -5.48 -11.27
CA GLY A 203 -10.38 -4.58 -10.16
C GLY A 203 -11.63 -3.80 -9.75
N ILE A 204 -11.87 -3.68 -8.44
CA ILE A 204 -12.94 -2.85 -7.88
C ILE A 204 -12.29 -1.73 -7.07
N ASP A 205 -12.73 -0.50 -7.30
CA ASP A 205 -12.30 0.65 -6.53
C ASP A 205 -13.38 1.75 -6.56
N PRO A 206 -13.79 2.28 -5.41
CA PRO A 206 -14.86 3.30 -5.37
C PRO A 206 -14.38 4.69 -5.80
N ARG A 207 -13.07 4.92 -5.96
CA ARG A 207 -12.51 6.25 -6.22
C ARG A 207 -12.53 6.58 -7.71
N THR A 208 -13.48 7.42 -8.12
CA THR A 208 -13.74 7.76 -9.52
C THR A 208 -12.51 8.23 -10.31
N ILE A 209 -11.68 9.11 -9.74
CA ILE A 209 -10.48 9.65 -10.43
C ILE A 209 -9.47 8.56 -10.80
N ASN A 210 -9.43 7.45 -10.07
CA ASN A 210 -8.48 6.39 -10.33
C ASN A 210 -8.80 5.64 -11.64
N HIS A 211 -10.06 5.61 -12.08
CA HIS A 211 -10.49 4.77 -13.21
C HIS A 211 -9.94 5.21 -14.56
N GLU A 212 -9.83 6.50 -14.81
CA GLU A 212 -9.15 7.00 -16.01
C GLU A 212 -7.64 6.69 -15.96
N ILE A 213 -7.05 6.72 -14.76
CA ILE A 213 -5.63 6.38 -14.58
C ILE A 213 -5.39 4.87 -14.77
N TYR A 214 -6.33 4.02 -14.35
CA TYR A 214 -6.25 2.57 -14.60
C TYR A 214 -6.28 2.23 -16.08
N LYS A 215 -7.04 2.99 -16.90
CA LYS A 215 -7.02 2.84 -18.36
C LYS A 215 -5.65 3.19 -18.93
N LEU A 216 -5.03 4.29 -18.48
CA LEU A 216 -3.67 4.66 -18.90
C LEU A 216 -2.63 3.61 -18.50
N GLN A 217 -2.75 3.05 -17.29
CA GLN A 217 -1.91 1.93 -16.83
C GLN A 217 -2.09 0.71 -17.73
N LYS A 218 -3.34 0.30 -17.97
CA LYS A 218 -3.70 -0.81 -18.86
C LYS A 218 -3.10 -0.64 -20.25
N ASP A 219 -3.40 0.48 -20.92
CA ASP A 219 -2.96 0.76 -22.29
C ASP A 219 -1.42 0.70 -22.40
N TYR A 220 -0.73 1.25 -21.40
CA TYR A 220 0.72 1.19 -21.31
C TYR A 220 1.23 -0.25 -21.16
N TYR A 221 0.67 -1.04 -20.24
CA TYR A 221 1.10 -2.42 -20.01
C TYR A 221 0.82 -3.31 -21.23
N GLU A 222 -0.35 -3.18 -21.86
CA GLU A 222 -0.73 -3.90 -23.07
C GLU A 222 0.24 -3.59 -24.22
N THR A 223 0.55 -2.30 -24.45
CA THR A 223 1.52 -1.87 -25.48
C THR A 223 2.94 -2.38 -25.23
N ASN A 224 3.27 -2.70 -23.97
CA ASN A 224 4.58 -3.23 -23.56
C ASN A 224 4.55 -4.76 -23.30
N THR A 225 3.57 -5.46 -23.87
CA THR A 225 3.53 -6.93 -23.95
C THR A 225 4.49 -7.39 -25.05
N GLY A 226 5.41 -8.29 -24.71
CA GLY A 226 6.40 -8.80 -25.65
C GLY A 226 5.79 -9.80 -26.65
N PHE A 227 6.49 -10.05 -27.75
CA PHE A 227 6.04 -10.97 -28.81
C PHE A 227 5.78 -12.41 -28.33
N PHE A 228 6.49 -12.84 -27.28
CA PHE A 228 6.37 -14.19 -26.70
C PHE A 228 5.47 -14.24 -25.46
N GLU A 229 4.73 -13.16 -25.17
CA GLU A 229 3.82 -13.09 -24.04
C GLU A 229 2.38 -13.13 -24.52
N ASP A 230 1.55 -13.89 -23.80
CA ASP A 230 0.12 -13.89 -24.05
C ASP A 230 -0.49 -12.53 -23.70
N GLY A 231 -1.47 -12.11 -24.51
CA GLY A 231 -2.28 -10.95 -24.21
C GLY A 231 -3.08 -11.16 -22.92
N LYS A 232 -3.14 -10.13 -22.09
CA LYS A 232 -3.91 -10.10 -20.85
C LYS A 232 -5.03 -9.08 -20.97
N THR A 233 -6.13 -9.31 -20.27
CA THR A 233 -7.26 -8.38 -20.22
C THR A 233 -7.44 -7.86 -18.81
N SER A 234 -7.95 -6.64 -18.69
CA SER A 234 -8.41 -6.11 -17.41
C SER A 234 -9.68 -5.27 -17.53
N ARG A 235 -10.52 -5.37 -16.49
CA ARG A 235 -11.75 -4.62 -16.29
C ARG A 235 -11.74 -3.93 -14.93
N PHE A 236 -12.26 -2.71 -14.88
CA PHE A 236 -12.31 -1.90 -13.67
C PHE A 236 -13.77 -1.53 -13.35
N ILE A 237 -14.19 -1.77 -12.12
CA ILE A 237 -15.55 -1.51 -11.62
C ILE A 237 -15.47 -0.35 -10.63
N CYS A 238 -16.12 0.76 -10.97
CA CYS A 238 -16.16 1.98 -10.16
C CYS A 238 -17.34 1.94 -9.19
N ASP A 239 -17.19 1.20 -8.11
CA ASP A 239 -18.22 1.08 -7.07
C ASP A 239 -17.62 0.67 -5.72
N ALA A 240 -18.41 0.73 -4.66
CA ALA A 240 -18.07 0.17 -3.36
C ALA A 240 -18.10 -1.36 -3.43
N ALA A 241 -17.06 -2.02 -2.92
CA ALA A 241 -16.86 -3.46 -3.11
C ALA A 241 -17.99 -4.33 -2.52
N GLU A 242 -18.57 -3.89 -1.42
CA GLU A 242 -19.69 -4.53 -0.73
C GLU A 242 -21.01 -4.46 -1.53
N ASP A 243 -21.12 -3.53 -2.49
CA ASP A 243 -22.33 -3.32 -3.30
C ASP A 243 -22.24 -3.91 -4.72
N VAL A 244 -21.05 -4.34 -5.17
CA VAL A 244 -20.86 -4.86 -6.53
C VAL A 244 -21.57 -6.20 -6.73
N ASN A 245 -22.43 -6.26 -7.74
CA ASN A 245 -23.01 -7.52 -8.18
C ASN A 245 -22.00 -8.35 -9.02
N LEU A 246 -21.44 -9.38 -8.39
CA LEU A 246 -20.46 -10.28 -9.02
C LEU A 246 -21.07 -11.60 -9.53
N THR A 247 -22.40 -11.71 -9.64
CA THR A 247 -23.08 -12.97 -10.03
C THR A 247 -22.56 -13.55 -11.36
N GLN A 248 -22.18 -12.70 -12.32
CA GLN A 248 -21.62 -13.12 -13.61
C GLN A 248 -20.27 -13.86 -13.50
N TYR A 249 -19.57 -13.71 -12.36
CA TYR A 249 -18.27 -14.33 -12.09
C TYR A 249 -18.38 -15.52 -11.13
N SER A 250 -19.55 -16.15 -11.02
CA SER A 250 -19.73 -17.35 -10.19
C SER A 250 -18.70 -18.44 -10.57
N LYS A 251 -17.90 -18.88 -9.60
CA LYS A 251 -16.82 -19.88 -9.77
C LYS A 251 -15.85 -19.57 -10.93
N TYR A 252 -15.55 -18.30 -11.15
CA TYR A 252 -14.73 -17.84 -12.27
C TYR A 252 -13.25 -17.62 -11.91
N PHE A 253 -12.99 -16.99 -10.77
CA PHE A 253 -11.64 -16.60 -10.38
C PHE A 253 -10.91 -17.76 -9.72
N ASP A 254 -9.61 -17.87 -9.96
CA ASP A 254 -8.73 -18.78 -9.23
C ASP A 254 -7.97 -18.11 -8.11
N THR A 255 -7.86 -16.78 -8.18
CA THR A 255 -7.14 -15.99 -7.19
C THR A 255 -7.92 -14.73 -6.92
N ILE A 256 -8.26 -14.49 -5.65
CA ILE A 256 -8.64 -13.17 -5.17
C ILE A 256 -7.43 -12.64 -4.40
N PHE A 257 -6.82 -11.55 -4.85
CA PHE A 257 -5.69 -10.97 -4.15
C PHE A 257 -5.87 -9.47 -3.95
N THR A 258 -5.89 -9.06 -2.68
CA THR A 258 -6.34 -7.71 -2.32
C THR A 258 -5.63 -7.18 -1.08
N SER A 259 -5.69 -5.87 -0.88
CA SER A 259 -5.19 -5.18 0.32
C SER A 259 -6.19 -4.09 0.69
N PRO A 260 -7.20 -4.42 1.51
CA PRO A 260 -8.27 -3.51 1.86
C PRO A 260 -7.73 -2.26 2.59
N PRO A 261 -8.45 -1.11 2.52
CA PRO A 261 -8.04 0.09 3.22
C PRO A 261 -8.01 -0.16 4.74
N TYR A 262 -6.93 0.25 5.41
CA TYR A 262 -6.86 0.17 6.87
C TYR A 262 -7.89 1.11 7.51
N PHE A 263 -8.79 0.55 8.33
CA PHE A 263 -9.84 1.31 9.02
C PHE A 263 -9.27 2.57 9.69
N ASP A 264 -9.83 3.74 9.37
CA ASP A 264 -9.50 5.03 9.99
C ASP A 264 -8.01 5.47 9.92
N VAL A 265 -7.20 4.85 9.05
CA VAL A 265 -5.79 5.27 8.81
C VAL A 265 -5.66 5.97 7.45
N GLU A 266 -6.24 5.40 6.40
CA GLU A 266 -6.08 5.87 5.02
C GLU A 266 -7.38 6.49 4.49
N ARG A 267 -7.35 7.80 4.14
CA ARG A 267 -8.51 8.53 3.61
C ARG A 267 -8.33 8.85 2.12
N TYR A 268 -8.52 7.85 1.26
CA TYR A 268 -8.25 7.93 -0.19
C TYR A 268 -9.06 9.02 -0.92
N SER A 269 -10.33 9.22 -0.55
CA SER A 269 -11.16 10.36 -0.94
C SER A 269 -12.29 10.58 0.06
N GLU A 270 -13.02 11.68 -0.06
CA GLU A 270 -14.23 11.99 0.73
C GLU A 270 -15.53 11.51 0.04
N GLU A 271 -15.42 10.73 -1.04
CA GLU A 271 -16.58 10.19 -1.76
C GLU A 271 -17.42 9.30 -0.84
N SER A 272 -18.75 9.40 -0.95
CA SER A 272 -19.68 8.69 -0.05
C SER A 272 -19.62 7.16 -0.17
N THR A 273 -18.99 6.64 -1.23
CA THR A 273 -18.75 5.22 -1.49
C THR A 273 -17.53 4.67 -0.75
N GLN A 274 -16.70 5.51 -0.13
CA GLN A 274 -15.52 5.07 0.59
C GLN A 274 -15.89 4.40 1.92
N SER A 275 -15.29 3.24 2.22
CA SER A 275 -15.66 2.43 3.40
C SER A 275 -15.48 3.18 4.73
N TRP A 276 -14.46 4.03 4.84
CA TRP A 276 -14.24 4.87 6.04
C TRP A 276 -15.27 6.00 6.19
N VAL A 277 -15.92 6.44 5.09
CA VAL A 277 -17.00 7.43 5.11
C VAL A 277 -18.31 6.77 5.53
N ARG A 278 -18.58 5.55 5.02
CA ARG A 278 -19.81 4.79 5.30
C ARG A 278 -19.86 4.20 6.70
N HIS A 279 -18.71 3.76 7.23
CA HIS A 279 -18.64 3.01 8.49
C HIS A 279 -17.82 3.76 9.53
N LYS A 280 -18.50 4.32 10.54
CA LYS A 280 -17.90 5.22 11.53
C LYS A 280 -17.17 4.53 12.68
N ASN A 281 -17.33 3.22 12.83
CA ASN A 281 -16.66 2.43 13.86
C ASN A 281 -16.16 1.11 13.27
N LEU A 282 -15.17 0.51 13.94
CA LEU A 282 -14.50 -0.70 13.46
C LEU A 282 -15.47 -1.86 13.28
N LYS A 283 -16.42 -2.03 14.20
CA LYS A 283 -17.40 -3.11 14.13
C LYS A 283 -18.23 -3.00 12.85
N ASP A 284 -18.78 -1.82 12.58
CA ASP A 284 -19.52 -1.56 11.35
C ASP A 284 -18.65 -1.76 10.11
N TRP A 285 -17.39 -1.36 10.16
CA TRP A 285 -16.47 -1.54 9.04
C TRP A 285 -16.18 -3.03 8.77
N ASN A 286 -15.94 -3.82 9.81
CA ASN A 286 -15.78 -5.28 9.66
C ASN A 286 -17.08 -5.91 9.15
N GLU A 287 -18.20 -5.68 9.83
CA GLU A 287 -19.46 -6.40 9.57
C GLU A 287 -20.15 -5.97 8.28
N LYS A 288 -20.08 -4.69 7.90
CA LYS A 288 -20.85 -4.15 6.76
C LYS A 288 -20.01 -3.90 5.52
N PHE A 289 -18.69 -3.77 5.66
CA PHE A 289 -17.78 -3.65 4.52
C PHE A 289 -17.00 -4.94 4.30
N LEU A 290 -16.07 -5.30 5.22
CA LEU A 290 -15.11 -6.37 4.96
C LEU A 290 -15.80 -7.73 4.85
N HIS A 291 -16.66 -8.11 5.79
CA HIS A 291 -17.35 -9.40 5.79
C HIS A 291 -18.32 -9.54 4.61
N VAL A 292 -19.12 -8.51 4.33
CA VAL A 292 -20.03 -8.50 3.18
C VAL A 292 -19.26 -8.64 1.87
N THR A 293 -18.17 -7.90 1.71
CA THR A 293 -17.32 -8.01 0.52
C THR A 293 -16.72 -9.41 0.41
N LEU A 294 -16.19 -9.96 1.51
CA LEU A 294 -15.62 -11.30 1.54
C LEU A 294 -16.63 -12.38 1.17
N GLU A 295 -17.87 -12.28 1.66
CA GLU A 295 -18.97 -13.17 1.27
C GLU A 295 -19.26 -13.08 -0.25
N ASN A 296 -19.38 -11.85 -0.77
CA ASN A 296 -19.65 -11.62 -2.18
C ASN A 296 -18.55 -12.22 -3.07
N VAL A 297 -17.28 -11.96 -2.76
CA VAL A 297 -16.16 -12.45 -3.58
C VAL A 297 -15.92 -13.94 -3.39
N TRP A 298 -16.20 -14.52 -2.21
CA TRP A 298 -16.03 -15.96 -1.98
C TRP A 298 -16.84 -16.80 -2.97
N ASN A 299 -18.06 -16.36 -3.29
CA ASN A 299 -18.93 -17.02 -4.27
C ASN A 299 -18.38 -17.02 -5.70
N THR A 300 -17.49 -16.07 -6.01
CA THR A 300 -16.84 -15.96 -7.33
C THR A 300 -15.62 -16.86 -7.49
N LEU A 301 -15.05 -17.32 -6.37
CA LEU A 301 -13.88 -18.18 -6.35
C LEU A 301 -14.26 -19.58 -6.81
N LYS A 302 -13.49 -20.14 -7.76
CA LYS A 302 -13.63 -21.51 -8.23
C LYS A 302 -13.09 -22.49 -7.17
N PRO A 303 -13.51 -23.77 -7.20
CA PRO A 303 -12.92 -24.77 -6.34
C PRO A 303 -11.40 -24.86 -6.52
N ASN A 304 -10.67 -25.06 -5.41
CA ASN A 304 -9.21 -24.98 -5.30
C ASN A 304 -8.61 -23.57 -5.57
N GLY A 305 -9.44 -22.55 -5.76
CA GLY A 305 -9.01 -21.16 -5.81
C GLY A 305 -8.57 -20.63 -4.45
N HIS A 306 -7.76 -19.56 -4.46
CA HIS A 306 -7.20 -18.96 -3.26
C HIS A 306 -7.69 -17.51 -3.06
N LEU A 307 -8.09 -17.20 -1.84
CA LEU A 307 -8.30 -15.84 -1.35
C LEU A 307 -7.05 -15.42 -0.55
N LEU A 308 -6.43 -14.32 -0.96
CA LEU A 308 -5.27 -13.72 -0.33
C LEU A 308 -5.61 -12.30 0.10
N VAL A 309 -5.56 -12.04 1.41
CA VAL A 309 -5.87 -10.73 1.97
C VAL A 309 -4.64 -10.18 2.69
N ASN A 310 -4.05 -9.13 2.15
CA ASN A 310 -2.95 -8.41 2.77
C ASN A 310 -3.49 -7.30 3.68
N ILE A 311 -3.55 -7.58 4.97
CA ILE A 311 -4.03 -6.65 5.99
C ILE A 311 -3.44 -7.00 7.36
N SER A 312 -3.08 -5.99 8.15
CA SER A 312 -2.71 -6.14 9.56
C SER A 312 -3.68 -5.45 10.50
N ASP A 313 -3.60 -5.79 11.78
CA ASP A 313 -4.28 -5.02 12.82
C ASP A 313 -3.62 -3.65 13.00
N ILE A 314 -4.41 -2.70 13.49
CA ILE A 314 -3.97 -1.34 13.80
C ILE A 314 -4.12 -1.08 15.30
N TYR A 315 -3.33 -0.15 15.83
CA TYR A 315 -3.54 0.33 17.20
C TYR A 315 -4.40 1.58 17.13
N GLN A 316 -5.49 1.61 17.90
CA GLN A 316 -6.19 2.86 18.16
C GLN A 316 -5.43 3.62 19.25
N ARG A 317 -5.10 4.87 18.96
CA ARG A 317 -4.57 5.81 19.97
C ARG A 317 -5.74 6.34 20.80
N ALA A 318 -6.14 5.60 21.83
CA ALA A 318 -6.92 6.16 22.92
C ALA A 318 -5.96 6.77 23.96
N THR A 319 -6.38 7.84 24.63
CA THR A 319 -5.57 8.64 25.57
C THR A 319 -4.67 7.78 26.47
N GLY A 320 -3.38 7.67 26.10
CA GLY A 320 -2.33 7.01 26.88
C GLY A 320 -2.24 5.48 26.80
N LYS A 321 -3.13 4.79 26.06
CA LYS A 321 -3.06 3.33 25.86
C LYS A 321 -3.35 2.97 24.40
N ASP A 322 -2.41 2.28 23.77
CA ASP A 322 -2.60 1.69 22.45
C ASP A 322 -3.49 0.44 22.61
N ILE A 323 -4.72 0.49 22.09
CA ILE A 323 -5.64 -0.64 22.09
C ILE A 323 -5.57 -1.31 20.71
N PRO A 324 -5.24 -2.61 20.61
CA PRO A 324 -5.31 -3.34 19.35
C PRO A 324 -6.75 -3.30 18.80
N LEU A 325 -6.91 -2.87 17.56
CA LEU A 325 -8.13 -3.02 16.80
C LEU A 325 -8.04 -4.33 16.02
N GLY A 326 -8.72 -5.36 16.54
CA GLY A 326 -8.78 -6.68 15.91
C GLY A 326 -9.53 -6.63 14.58
N ILE A 327 -8.79 -6.73 13.49
CA ILE A 327 -9.33 -6.84 12.12
C ILE A 327 -9.10 -8.28 11.63
N CYS A 328 -7.88 -8.79 11.77
CA CYS A 328 -7.48 -10.05 11.16
C CYS A 328 -8.18 -11.27 11.78
N ASP A 329 -8.22 -11.40 13.11
CA ASP A 329 -8.88 -12.53 13.76
C ASP A 329 -10.40 -12.55 13.48
N PRO A 330 -11.15 -11.43 13.61
CA PRO A 330 -12.56 -11.40 13.20
C PRO A 330 -12.80 -11.75 11.72
N MET A 331 -11.90 -11.31 10.83
CA MET A 331 -11.95 -11.65 9.41
C MET A 331 -11.74 -13.15 9.18
N ASN A 332 -10.71 -13.74 9.81
CA ASN A 332 -10.42 -15.16 9.70
C ASN A 332 -11.55 -16.00 10.32
N ASP A 333 -12.10 -15.58 11.46
CA ASP A 333 -13.26 -16.22 12.09
C ASP A 333 -14.48 -16.18 11.20
N PHE A 334 -14.70 -15.08 10.47
CA PHE A 334 -15.77 -14.99 9.49
C PHE A 334 -15.58 -16.01 8.35
N LEU A 335 -14.39 -16.06 7.76
CA LEU A 335 -14.06 -17.00 6.67
C LEU A 335 -14.12 -18.47 7.13
N SER A 336 -13.76 -18.76 8.38
CA SER A 336 -13.79 -20.11 8.96
C SER A 336 -15.20 -20.73 9.03
N LYS A 337 -16.25 -19.91 8.96
CA LYS A 337 -17.64 -20.35 9.03
C LYS A 337 -18.14 -20.93 7.70
N PHE A 338 -17.46 -20.67 6.60
CA PHE A 338 -17.84 -21.21 5.30
C PHE A 338 -17.52 -22.71 5.26
N SER A 339 -18.51 -23.53 4.90
CA SER A 339 -18.36 -24.98 4.89
C SER A 339 -17.33 -25.49 3.88
N ASP A 340 -17.01 -24.66 2.87
CA ASP A 340 -16.06 -24.94 1.81
C ASP A 340 -14.76 -24.12 1.93
N SER A 341 -14.44 -23.59 3.12
CA SER A 341 -13.19 -22.86 3.35
C SER A 341 -12.15 -23.69 4.12
N GLU A 342 -10.89 -23.49 3.75
CA GLU A 342 -9.74 -24.09 4.42
C GLU A 342 -8.66 -23.02 4.61
N TYR A 343 -8.26 -22.78 5.85
CA TYR A 343 -7.13 -21.90 6.14
C TYR A 343 -5.83 -22.57 5.68
N LYS A 344 -5.07 -21.89 4.82
CA LYS A 344 -3.79 -22.39 4.31
C LYS A 344 -2.59 -21.79 5.02
N GLY A 345 -2.79 -20.75 5.82
CA GLY A 345 -1.72 -20.07 6.54
C GLY A 345 -1.52 -18.62 6.10
N CYS A 346 -0.32 -18.13 6.37
CA CYS A 346 0.08 -16.75 6.12
C CYS A 346 1.45 -16.67 5.44
N ILE A 347 1.59 -15.74 4.48
CA ILE A 347 2.88 -15.36 3.91
C ILE A 347 3.17 -13.91 4.30
N GLY A 348 4.38 -13.63 4.80
CA GLY A 348 4.79 -12.28 5.13
C GLY A 348 5.14 -11.43 3.90
N MET A 349 4.85 -10.13 3.94
CA MET A 349 5.43 -9.13 3.05
C MET A 349 6.38 -8.24 3.84
N GLU A 350 7.69 -8.34 3.61
CA GLU A 350 8.69 -7.57 4.36
C GLU A 350 8.52 -6.06 4.14
N LEU A 351 8.44 -5.33 5.26
CA LEU A 351 8.31 -3.88 5.30
C LEU A 351 9.57 -3.22 5.84
N ALA A 352 9.75 -1.93 5.55
CA ALA A 352 10.79 -1.14 6.18
C ALA A 352 10.44 -0.87 7.66
N LYS A 353 11.37 -1.19 8.56
CA LYS A 353 11.30 -0.76 9.96
C LYS A 353 11.40 0.77 10.02
N ARG A 354 10.37 1.43 10.54
CA ARG A 354 10.44 2.87 10.82
C ARG A 354 11.06 3.08 12.20
N PRO A 355 12.05 3.97 12.34
CA PRO A 355 12.50 4.42 13.66
C PRO A 355 11.28 4.94 14.44
N ASN A 356 11.08 4.46 15.67
CA ASN A 356 9.96 4.80 16.56
C ASN A 356 8.57 4.22 16.22
N CYS A 357 8.46 3.21 15.34
CA CYS A 357 7.20 2.45 15.23
C CYS A 357 7.03 1.56 16.47
N ARG A 358 6.17 1.94 17.42
CA ARG A 358 6.02 1.24 18.72
C ARG A 358 5.63 -0.23 18.63
N GLY A 359 4.96 -0.69 17.57
CA GLY A 359 4.74 -2.13 17.31
C GLY A 359 6.03 -2.95 17.12
N ILE A 360 7.14 -2.28 16.77
CA ILE A 360 8.49 -2.87 16.73
C ILE A 360 9.12 -2.90 18.14
N GLN A 361 8.61 -2.09 19.07
CA GLN A 361 9.06 -1.97 20.47
C GLN A 361 8.20 -2.78 21.46
N THR A 362 6.94 -3.10 21.13
CA THR A 362 5.99 -3.78 22.02
C THR A 362 5.99 -5.30 21.92
N GLY A 363 6.75 -5.88 20.98
CA GLY A 363 6.83 -7.33 20.78
C GLY A 363 7.62 -8.11 21.84
N THR A 364 7.99 -7.49 22.97
CA THR A 364 8.49 -8.21 24.16
C THR A 364 8.11 -7.43 25.42
N GLU A 365 7.75 -8.14 26.48
CA GLU A 365 7.68 -7.60 27.85
C GLU A 365 9.05 -7.08 28.36
N HIS A 366 10.11 -7.10 27.55
CA HIS A 366 11.50 -6.89 27.96
C HIS A 366 12.33 -5.94 27.09
N GLY A 367 11.71 -4.99 26.37
CA GLY A 367 12.41 -3.78 25.90
C GLY A 367 13.64 -4.00 25.00
N GLN A 368 13.81 -5.19 24.40
CA GLN A 368 14.82 -5.43 23.38
C GLN A 368 14.21 -5.12 22.02
N GLU A 369 14.77 -4.14 21.33
CA GLU A 369 14.42 -3.86 19.94
C GLU A 369 14.74 -5.11 19.10
N ARG A 370 13.73 -5.66 18.41
CA ARG A 370 13.89 -6.79 17.46
C ARG A 370 14.63 -6.32 16.20
N LEU A 371 15.84 -5.76 16.35
CA LEU A 371 16.59 -5.08 15.28
C LEU A 371 17.01 -6.03 14.16
N ASP A 372 17.29 -7.29 14.49
CA ASP A 372 17.76 -8.30 13.55
C ASP A 372 16.64 -9.12 12.90
N GLU A 373 15.39 -8.98 13.38
CA GLU A 373 14.29 -9.82 12.93
C GLU A 373 13.53 -9.22 11.73
N VAL A 374 12.87 -10.04 10.92
CA VAL A 374 12.19 -9.55 9.72
C VAL A 374 10.78 -9.07 10.08
N PHE A 375 10.50 -7.78 9.88
CA PHE A 375 9.16 -7.22 10.08
C PHE A 375 8.34 -7.37 8.80
N CYS A 376 7.22 -8.07 8.87
CA CYS A 376 6.33 -8.27 7.74
C CYS A 376 4.89 -7.89 8.04
N GLU A 377 4.18 -7.51 6.98
CA GLU A 377 2.73 -7.45 6.96
C GLU A 377 2.16 -8.80 6.53
N PRO A 378 1.15 -9.36 7.21
CA PRO A 378 0.61 -10.66 6.87
C PRO A 378 -0.22 -10.61 5.58
N ILE A 379 -0.12 -11.68 4.79
CA ILE A 379 -1.03 -12.01 3.69
C ILE A 379 -1.73 -13.31 4.09
N TRP A 380 -2.97 -13.19 4.53
CA TRP A 380 -3.81 -14.30 5.00
C TRP A 380 -4.34 -15.10 3.82
N ILE A 381 -4.21 -16.43 3.86
CA ILE A 381 -4.51 -17.30 2.72
C ILE A 381 -5.58 -18.32 3.09
N TRP A 382 -6.68 -18.27 2.37
CA TRP A 382 -7.77 -19.23 2.43
C TRP A 382 -7.94 -19.92 1.08
N ARG A 383 -8.17 -21.22 1.08
CA ARG A 383 -8.48 -22.00 -0.11
C ARG A 383 -9.94 -22.40 -0.08
N LYS A 384 -10.61 -22.29 -1.23
CA LYS A 384 -11.93 -22.86 -1.42
C LYS A 384 -11.81 -24.35 -1.75
N THR A 385 -12.41 -25.20 -0.95
CA THR A 385 -12.43 -26.65 -1.19
C THR A 385 -13.54 -26.99 -2.18
N ASP A 386 -13.56 -28.22 -2.69
CA ASP A 386 -14.58 -28.67 -3.64
C ASP A 386 -15.99 -28.76 -3.02
N GLY A 387 -16.14 -28.51 -1.71
CA GLY A 387 -17.34 -28.84 -0.95
C GLY A 387 -17.52 -30.36 -0.87
N ILE A 388 -18.03 -30.87 0.25
CA ILE A 388 -18.50 -32.27 0.32
C ILE A 388 -19.90 -32.34 -0.27
#